data_AF-A0A359CB92-F1
#
_entry.id   AF-A0A359CB92-F1
#
_cell.length_a   1.000
_cell.length_b   1.000
_cell.length_c   1.000
_cell.angle_alpha   90.00
_cell.angle_beta   90.00
_cell.angle_gamma   90.00
#
_symmetry.space_group_name_H-M   'P 1'
#
loop_
_entity.id
_entity.type
_entity.pdbx_description
1 polymer ?
#
loop_
_entity_poly.entity_id
_entity_poly.type
_entity_poly.pdbx_seq_one_letter_code
_entity_poly.pdbx_strand_id
1 'polypeptide(L)'
;MTKYETAILFHPELPEDRRKEFLAKIEGIVASFGGEILKQDDWGIRKLAYSIRKTSNAFYTFLIYSGRRGVVEEVERNIKIFDDVMRHMTSRVEFEIKPAAAEPAPEEGSPAAGSGGETPGTPLPPDEAPPA
;
A
#
# COMPACT_ATOMS: atom_id res chain seq x y z
N MET A 1 -3.56 -6.46 26.34
CA MET A 1 -4.72 -6.40 25.42
C MET A 1 -4.40 -7.22 24.19
N THR A 2 -5.42 -7.85 23.60
CA THR A 2 -5.23 -8.60 22.36
C THR A 2 -5.11 -7.62 21.20
N LYS A 3 -4.20 -7.93 20.27
CA LYS A 3 -3.99 -7.14 19.06
C LYS A 3 -4.78 -7.77 17.92
N TYR A 4 -5.38 -6.93 17.11
CA TYR A 4 -6.15 -7.33 15.95
C TYR A 4 -5.65 -6.54 14.75
N GLU A 5 -5.69 -7.18 13.60
CA GLU A 5 -5.49 -6.57 12.31
C GLU A 5 -6.78 -6.74 11.52
N THR A 6 -7.28 -5.65 10.96
CA THR A 6 -8.42 -5.68 10.04
C THR A 6 -7.98 -5.15 8.70
N ALA A 7 -8.04 -6.02 7.69
CA ALA A 7 -7.87 -5.65 6.29
C ALA A 7 -9.23 -5.27 5.70
N ILE A 8 -9.29 -4.11 5.04
CA ILE A 8 -10.50 -3.55 4.45
C ILE A 8 -10.25 -3.30 2.96
N LEU A 9 -11.15 -3.80 2.13
CA LEU A 9 -11.17 -3.55 0.68
C LEU A 9 -12.32 -2.58 0.36
N PHE A 10 -11.99 -1.37 -0.04
CA PHE A 10 -12.94 -0.37 -0.49
C PHE A 10 -13.14 -0.41 -2.01
N HIS A 11 -14.31 0.07 -2.46
CA HIS A 11 -14.55 0.31 -3.87
C HIS A 11 -13.53 1.30 -4.44
N PRO A 12 -12.94 1.06 -5.63
CA PRO A 12 -11.89 1.92 -6.18
C PRO A 12 -12.40 3.31 -6.58
N GLU A 13 -13.70 3.45 -6.86
CA GLU A 13 -14.34 4.75 -7.18
C GLU A 13 -14.71 5.55 -5.93
N LEU A 14 -14.48 5.02 -4.73
CA LEU A 14 -14.78 5.71 -3.49
C LEU A 14 -13.86 6.94 -3.33
N PRO A 15 -14.39 8.14 -3.05
CA PRO A 15 -13.57 9.32 -2.79
C PRO A 15 -12.68 9.10 -1.55
N GLU A 16 -11.51 9.74 -1.55
CA GLU A 16 -10.59 9.66 -0.42
C GLU A 16 -11.19 10.24 0.87
N ASP A 17 -11.91 11.36 0.76
CA ASP A 17 -12.56 12.00 1.92
C ASP A 17 -13.52 11.03 2.62
N ARG A 18 -14.35 10.34 1.85
CA ARG A 18 -15.33 9.38 2.38
C ARG A 18 -14.66 8.17 3.03
N ARG A 19 -13.50 7.75 2.52
CA ARG A 19 -12.66 6.72 3.17
C ARG A 19 -12.14 7.20 4.50
N LYS A 20 -11.56 8.41 4.56
CA LYS A 20 -11.01 9.00 5.78
C LYS A 20 -12.09 9.21 6.84
N GLU A 21 -13.27 9.68 6.45
CA GLU A 21 -14.43 9.81 7.36
C GLU A 21 -14.84 8.45 7.94
N PHE A 22 -14.88 7.41 7.11
CA PHE A 22 -15.19 6.06 7.56
C PHE A 22 -14.13 5.52 8.51
N LEU A 23 -12.84 5.72 8.19
CA LEU A 23 -11.73 5.32 9.05
C LEU A 23 -11.81 6.03 10.39
N ALA A 24 -11.95 7.36 10.42
CA ALA A 24 -12.12 8.16 11.63
C ALA A 24 -13.30 7.70 12.50
N LYS A 25 -14.40 7.28 11.86
CA LYS A 25 -15.55 6.68 12.57
C LYS A 25 -15.16 5.36 13.25
N ILE A 26 -14.41 4.49 12.56
CA ILE A 26 -13.89 3.25 13.15
C ILE A 26 -12.92 3.56 14.30
N GLU A 27 -12.07 4.58 14.18
CA GLU A 27 -11.19 5.02 15.26
C GLU A 27 -11.98 5.44 16.51
N GLY A 28 -13.04 6.22 16.33
CA GLY A 28 -13.92 6.63 17.42
C GLY A 28 -14.63 5.45 18.10
N ILE A 29 -15.02 4.42 17.33
CA ILE A 29 -15.62 3.20 17.89
C ILE A 29 -14.57 2.44 18.70
N VAL A 30 -13.37 2.21 18.14
CA VAL A 30 -12.29 1.50 18.84
C VAL A 30 -11.96 2.20 20.16
N ALA A 31 -11.84 3.54 20.16
CA ALA A 31 -11.60 4.33 21.36
C ALA A 31 -12.75 4.23 22.38
N SER A 32 -14.01 4.25 21.92
CA SER A 32 -15.19 4.13 22.80
C SER A 32 -15.26 2.78 23.53
N PHE A 33 -14.74 1.72 22.93
CA PHE A 33 -14.65 0.39 23.53
C PHE A 33 -13.35 0.17 24.35
N GLY A 34 -12.58 1.23 24.60
CA GLY A 34 -11.34 1.18 25.37
C GLY A 34 -10.20 0.46 24.65
N GLY A 35 -10.22 0.49 23.31
CA GLY A 35 -9.12 0.06 22.45
C GLY A 35 -8.29 1.25 21.97
N GLU A 36 -7.13 0.94 21.39
CA GLU A 36 -6.20 1.92 20.82
C GLU A 36 -5.75 1.47 19.43
N ILE A 37 -5.68 2.40 18.48
CA ILE A 37 -5.11 2.13 17.16
C ILE A 37 -3.60 2.22 17.24
N LEU A 38 -2.94 1.16 16.79
CA LEU A 38 -1.49 1.02 16.82
C LEU A 38 -0.86 1.46 15.50
N LYS A 39 -1.52 1.14 14.37
CA LYS A 39 -1.03 1.46 13.03
C LYS A 39 -2.18 1.49 12.03
N GLN A 40 -2.13 2.44 11.11
CA GLN A 40 -2.92 2.44 9.88
C GLN A 40 -1.95 2.39 8.69
N ASP A 41 -2.22 1.51 7.73
CA ASP A 41 -1.38 1.29 6.56
C ASP A 41 -2.26 1.25 5.30
N ASP A 42 -2.12 2.25 4.44
CA ASP A 42 -2.92 2.42 3.23
C ASP A 42 -2.10 1.99 2.00
N TRP A 43 -2.54 0.93 1.33
CA TRP A 43 -1.82 0.30 0.22
C TRP A 43 -2.21 0.84 -1.16
N GLY A 44 -3.21 1.73 -1.21
CA GLY A 44 -3.71 2.26 -2.46
C GLY A 44 -4.57 1.27 -3.24
N ILE A 45 -4.79 1.57 -4.52
CA ILE A 45 -5.55 0.73 -5.45
C ILE A 45 -4.66 -0.40 -5.95
N ARG A 46 -5.10 -1.64 -5.76
CA ARG A 46 -4.43 -2.85 -6.28
C ARG A 46 -5.39 -3.71 -7.09
N LYS A 47 -4.83 -4.44 -8.06
CA LYS A 47 -5.57 -5.38 -8.91
C LYS A 47 -5.90 -6.65 -8.13
N LEU A 48 -7.17 -7.05 -8.16
CA LEU A 48 -7.68 -8.27 -7.55
C LEU A 48 -7.39 -9.48 -8.46
N ALA A 49 -7.17 -10.66 -7.85
CA ALA A 49 -7.00 -11.90 -8.59
C ALA A 49 -8.26 -12.33 -9.36
N TYR A 50 -9.44 -11.96 -8.84
CA TYR A 50 -10.74 -12.17 -9.46
C TYR A 50 -11.64 -10.97 -9.15
N SER A 51 -12.66 -10.76 -9.98
CA SER A 51 -13.57 -9.64 -9.80
C SER A 51 -14.47 -9.84 -8.58
N ILE A 52 -14.50 -8.84 -7.69
CA ILE A 52 -15.41 -8.79 -6.55
C ILE A 52 -16.43 -7.70 -6.85
N ARG A 53 -17.74 -7.98 -6.70
CA ARG A 53 -18.82 -7.02 -7.04
C ARG A 53 -18.68 -6.36 -8.42
N LYS A 54 -18.21 -7.12 -9.43
CA LYS A 54 -17.94 -6.68 -10.83
C LYS A 54 -16.74 -5.74 -11.01
N THR A 55 -15.92 -5.55 -9.97
CA THR A 55 -14.75 -4.69 -10.00
C THR A 55 -13.48 -5.52 -9.88
N SER A 56 -12.48 -5.21 -10.70
CA SER A 56 -11.20 -5.95 -10.74
C SER A 56 -10.08 -5.25 -9.96
N ASN A 57 -10.36 -4.09 -9.36
CA ASN A 57 -9.46 -3.32 -8.53
C ASN A 57 -10.15 -3.00 -7.21
N ALA A 58 -9.39 -2.88 -6.12
CA ALA A 58 -9.88 -2.40 -4.84
C ALA A 58 -8.82 -1.54 -4.16
N PHE A 59 -9.26 -0.61 -3.32
CA PHE A 59 -8.37 0.14 -2.44
C PHE A 59 -8.17 -0.64 -1.14
N TYR A 60 -6.92 -0.91 -0.78
CA TYR A 60 -6.56 -1.70 0.40
C TYR A 60 -6.15 -0.80 1.56
N THR A 61 -6.77 -1.00 2.72
CA THR A 61 -6.38 -0.37 3.98
C THR A 61 -6.27 -1.43 5.06
N PHE A 62 -5.17 -1.39 5.82
CA PHE A 62 -4.94 -2.23 6.98
C PHE A 62 -4.98 -1.38 8.25
N LEU A 63 -5.77 -1.85 9.22
CA LEU A 63 -5.89 -1.21 10.51
C LEU A 63 -5.45 -2.19 11.59
N ILE A 64 -4.41 -1.82 12.33
CA ILE A 64 -3.91 -2.58 13.47
C ILE A 64 -4.33 -1.84 14.74
N TYR A 65 -5.05 -2.53 15.60
CA TYR A 65 -5.54 -1.97 16.85
C TYR A 65 -5.47 -2.98 17.99
N SER A 66 -5.39 -2.46 19.21
CA SER A 66 -5.47 -3.23 20.43
C SER A 66 -6.83 -2.99 21.10
N GLY A 67 -7.37 -4.01 21.75
CA GLY A 67 -8.59 -3.83 22.51
C GLY A 67 -9.01 -5.06 23.29
N ARG A 68 -10.12 -4.92 24.02
CA ARG A 68 -10.74 -5.99 24.81
C ARG A 68 -11.72 -6.79 23.94
N ARG A 69 -12.18 -7.94 24.46
CA ARG A 69 -13.26 -8.74 23.83
C ARG A 69 -14.48 -7.84 23.56
N GLY A 70 -15.01 -7.88 22.34
CA GLY A 70 -16.17 -7.09 21.89
C GLY A 70 -15.84 -5.96 20.90
N VAL A 71 -14.62 -5.41 20.92
CA VAL A 71 -14.25 -4.33 19.97
C VAL A 71 -14.32 -4.80 18.52
N VAL A 72 -13.93 -6.05 18.26
CA VAL A 72 -13.94 -6.64 16.91
C VAL A 72 -15.37 -6.77 16.38
N GLU A 73 -16.32 -7.22 17.20
CA GLU A 73 -17.71 -7.38 16.79
C GLU A 73 -18.32 -6.05 16.36
N GLU A 74 -18.04 -4.96 17.08
CA GLU A 74 -18.57 -3.64 16.77
C GLU A 74 -17.90 -3.01 15.55
N VAL A 75 -16.59 -3.21 15.38
CA VAL A 75 -15.87 -2.82 14.17
C VAL A 75 -16.42 -3.56 12.95
N GLU A 76 -16.56 -4.89 13.02
CA GLU A 76 -17.15 -5.69 11.95
C GLU A 76 -18.59 -5.29 11.64
N ARG A 77 -19.38 -4.97 12.67
CA ARG A 77 -20.76 -4.51 12.49
C ARG A 77 -20.82 -3.20 11.72
N ASN A 78 -20.01 -2.21 12.08
CA ASN A 78 -19.99 -0.93 11.36
C ASN A 78 -19.42 -1.08 9.94
N ILE A 79 -18.45 -1.97 9.72
CA ILE A 79 -17.95 -2.31 8.38
C ILE A 79 -19.05 -2.93 7.51
N LYS A 80 -19.85 -3.86 8.06
CA LYS A 80 -20.96 -4.50 7.32
C LYS A 80 -22.08 -3.52 6.95
N ILE A 81 -22.27 -2.46 7.74
CA ILE A 81 -23.27 -1.41 7.47
C ILE A 81 -22.82 -0.48 6.34
N PHE A 82 -21.51 -0.38 6.10
CA PHE A 82 -20.96 0.52 5.10
C PHE A 82 -20.85 -0.17 3.74
N ASP A 83 -21.74 0.20 2.81
CA ASP A 83 -21.92 -0.52 1.54
C ASP A 83 -20.68 -0.46 0.62
N ASP A 84 -19.87 0.60 0.73
CA ASP A 84 -18.69 0.79 -0.10
C ASP A 84 -17.50 -0.10 0.30
N VAL A 85 -17.61 -0.86 1.39
CA VAL A 85 -16.67 -1.93 1.72
C VAL A 85 -17.09 -3.20 0.96
N MET A 86 -16.20 -3.65 0.09
CA MET A 86 -16.40 -4.84 -0.72
C MET A 86 -16.16 -6.12 0.10
N ARG A 87 -15.10 -6.11 0.92
CA ARG A 87 -14.70 -7.24 1.76
C ARG A 87 -13.88 -6.73 2.95
N HIS A 88 -13.96 -7.45 4.05
CA HIS A 88 -13.09 -7.27 5.21
C HIS A 88 -12.60 -8.63 5.70
N MET A 89 -11.47 -8.62 6.41
CA MET A 89 -10.96 -9.77 7.12
C MET A 89 -10.33 -9.28 8.41
N THR A 90 -10.76 -9.82 9.55
CA THR A 90 -10.14 -9.53 10.84
C THR A 90 -9.38 -10.75 11.33
N SER A 91 -8.12 -10.54 11.69
CA SER A 91 -7.21 -11.55 12.20
C SER A 91 -6.69 -11.13 13.56
N ARG A 92 -6.49 -12.11 14.45
CA ARG A 92 -5.80 -11.87 15.71
C ARG A 92 -4.30 -11.90 15.45
N VAL A 93 -3.60 -10.85 15.87
CA VAL A 93 -2.16 -10.72 15.72
C VAL A 93 -1.48 -11.22 16.99
N GLU A 94 -0.67 -12.27 16.86
CA GLU A 94 0.08 -12.85 18.00
C GLU A 94 1.59 -12.50 17.95
N PHE A 95 2.06 -11.91 16.84
CA PHE A 95 3.44 -11.49 16.64
C PHE A 95 3.68 -10.03 17.10
N GLU A 96 4.90 -9.73 17.54
CA GLU A 96 5.33 -8.37 17.81
C GLU A 96 5.21 -7.53 16.52
N ILE A 97 4.39 -6.47 16.60
CA ILE A 97 4.33 -5.45 15.57
C ILE A 97 5.68 -4.72 15.65
N LYS A 98 6.64 -5.14 14.82
CA LYS A 98 7.77 -4.29 14.50
C LYS A 98 7.17 -3.05 13.84
N PRO A 99 7.35 -1.83 14.38
CA PRO A 99 7.07 -0.65 13.60
C PRO A 99 7.88 -0.81 12.32
N ALA A 100 7.25 -0.58 11.18
CA ALA A 100 7.93 -0.62 9.89
C ALA A 100 9.13 0.32 9.99
N ALA A 101 10.30 -0.25 10.23
CA ALA A 101 11.55 0.41 9.96
C ALA A 101 11.47 0.76 8.48
N ALA A 102 11.51 2.07 8.23
CA ALA A 102 11.67 2.70 6.93
C ALA A 102 12.06 1.71 5.83
N GLU A 103 11.11 1.42 4.93
CA GLU A 103 11.52 1.22 3.56
C GLU A 103 12.06 2.60 3.11
N PRO A 104 13.37 2.76 2.89
CA PRO A 104 13.83 3.91 2.14
C PRO A 104 13.17 3.80 0.76
N ALA A 105 12.68 4.94 0.28
CA ALA A 105 12.28 5.09 -1.10
C ALA A 105 13.31 4.38 -2.01
N PRO A 106 12.90 3.58 -2.99
CA PRO A 106 13.75 3.38 -4.15
C PRO A 106 13.82 4.74 -4.85
N GLU A 107 14.83 5.51 -4.47
CA GLU A 107 15.41 6.56 -5.28
C GLU A 107 16.02 5.87 -6.52
N GLU A 108 15.18 5.47 -7.48
CA GLU A 108 15.64 5.20 -8.85
C GLU A 108 15.60 6.53 -9.62
N GLY A 109 16.47 7.44 -9.19
CA GLY A 109 17.03 8.43 -10.09
C GLY A 109 17.80 7.68 -11.17
N SER A 110 17.14 7.44 -12.30
CA SER A 110 17.82 7.08 -13.55
C SER A 110 18.84 8.17 -13.86
N PRO A 111 20.16 7.91 -13.88
CA PRO A 111 21.13 8.90 -14.32
C PRO A 111 21.11 8.92 -15.85
N ALA A 112 20.20 9.70 -16.43
CA ALA A 112 20.21 10.03 -17.85
C ALA A 112 20.72 11.47 -18.04
N ALA A 113 22.03 11.67 -17.83
CA ALA A 113 22.77 12.80 -18.41
C ALA A 113 24.30 12.61 -18.22
N GLY A 114 24.92 11.89 -19.15
CA GLY A 114 26.37 11.90 -19.38
C GLY A 114 26.61 12.05 -20.88
N SER A 115 26.63 13.30 -21.34
CA SER A 115 26.85 13.71 -22.72
C SER A 115 28.30 13.51 -23.15
N GLY A 116 28.49 12.91 -24.33
CA GLY A 116 29.56 13.28 -25.27
C GLY A 116 30.90 12.56 -25.12
N GLY A 117 31.36 11.96 -26.22
CA GLY A 117 32.78 11.60 -26.36
C GLY A 117 33.06 10.44 -27.30
N GLU A 118 32.99 10.73 -28.60
CA GLU A 118 34.00 10.32 -29.60
C GLU A 118 34.40 8.83 -29.72
N THR A 119 34.08 8.25 -30.87
CA THR A 119 34.64 7.00 -31.40
C THR A 119 36.16 7.08 -31.55
N PRO A 120 36.95 6.19 -30.94
CA PRO A 120 38.33 5.95 -31.36
C PRO A 120 38.34 4.89 -32.47
N GLY A 121 39.06 5.22 -33.54
CA GLY A 121 39.08 4.50 -34.81
C GLY A 121 39.57 3.05 -34.76
N THR A 122 39.00 2.27 -35.67
CA THR A 122 39.57 1.03 -36.17
C THR A 122 41.00 1.27 -36.71
N PRO A 123 42.01 0.49 -36.30
CA PRO A 123 43.32 0.54 -36.93
C PRO A 123 43.26 -0.24 -38.25
N LEU A 124 43.44 0.45 -39.37
CA LEU A 124 43.80 -0.15 -40.65
C LEU A 124 45.31 0.10 -40.91
N PRO A 125 46.04 -0.90 -41.40
CA PRO A 125 47.49 -0.84 -41.55
C PRO A 125 47.93 0.13 -42.68
N PRO A 126 49.19 0.60 -42.65
CA PRO A 126 49.74 1.47 -43.68
C PRO A 126 50.25 0.62 -44.85
N ASP A 127 49.82 0.93 -46.06
CA ASP A 127 50.52 0.49 -47.26
C ASP A 127 50.36 1.49 -48.43
N GLU A 128 51.51 1.78 -49.03
CA GLU A 128 51.76 2.39 -50.34
C GLU A 128 51.39 3.86 -50.64
N ALA A 129 52.44 4.68 -50.60
CA ALA A 129 52.68 5.83 -51.49
C ALA A 129 53.02 5.35 -52.93
N PRO A 130 53.39 6.24 -53.89
CA PRO A 130 52.86 7.51 -54.41
C PRO A 130 52.59 7.30 -55.94
N PRO A 131 52.98 8.15 -56.93
CA PRO A 131 53.02 9.61 -57.11
C PRO A 131 52.30 10.08 -58.41
N ALA A 132 52.01 11.39 -58.52
CA ALA A 132 52.17 12.20 -59.75
C ALA A 132 51.96 13.69 -59.44
#